data_AF-A0A173ZAC5-F1
#
_entry.id   AF-A0A173ZAC5-F1
#
_cell.length_a   1.000
_cell.length_b   1.000
_cell.length_c   1.000
_cell.angle_alpha   90.00
_cell.angle_beta   90.00
_cell.angle_gamma   90.00
#
_symmetry.space_group_name_H-M   'P 1'
#
loop_
_entity.id
_entity.type
_entity.pdbx_description
1 polymer ?
#
loop_
_entity_poly.entity_id
_entity_poly.type
_entity_poly.pdbx_seq_one_letter_code
_entity_poly.pdbx_strand_id
1 'polypeptide(L)'
;MKYIRKSFSLFWLIAVMLFGTVSASAASAKPETPVLSGTAAGNRVTLNWNKVKKASGYQIFLYYKAYGKYKCVGRIKNRNITSFTLTGSEDKLYTYKIRSYLKQGNKTLYSPSSKALEIKTAPGKPVITRIRVREESGTLIKWKKIKTAEGYQIFRSESEDRGYKRINIVSGNTTFSYTDTGTVSGKTYYYRIRAYVRNQGNVVYSELSDPSEAVMRKTIMIGDSRTDMMKDVVENDNITWICEVGMGYKWLRDTALKTLQEQMKGNEDIFVWLGVNDVYNISNYISLLNEEIPKWKAQGADVYIVAVGQVTKDPYVTNEEIEDFNARMKKEVAGAKYADLYSYLKKQGYKTTDGTHYDNETTWKIYRYLMSFVS
;
A
#
# COMPACT_ATOMS: atom_id res chain seq x y z
N MET A 1 -100.84 22.23 -58.14
CA MET A 1 -99.37 22.03 -58.23
C MET A 1 -98.74 23.25 -58.90
N LYS A 2 -97.62 23.73 -58.36
CA LYS A 2 -96.76 24.86 -58.78
C LYS A 2 -97.28 26.29 -58.50
N TYR A 3 -96.70 26.83 -57.43
CA TYR A 3 -96.76 28.18 -56.85
C TYR A 3 -96.13 29.25 -57.77
N ILE A 4 -96.80 30.37 -58.07
CA ILE A 4 -96.72 31.70 -57.43
C ILE A 4 -95.30 32.17 -57.06
N ARG A 5 -94.81 33.20 -57.76
CA ARG A 5 -93.70 34.07 -57.33
C ARG A 5 -94.17 35.53 -57.42
N LYS A 6 -94.38 36.16 -56.26
CA LYS A 6 -94.43 37.63 -56.11
C LYS A 6 -93.28 38.04 -55.18
N SER A 7 -92.62 39.12 -55.59
CA SER A 7 -91.55 39.86 -54.92
C SER A 7 -91.95 40.32 -53.52
N PHE A 8 -91.00 40.38 -52.58
CA PHE A 8 -90.89 41.50 -51.62
C PHE A 8 -89.45 41.61 -51.09
N SER A 9 -88.96 42.86 -51.10
CA SER A 9 -87.68 43.34 -50.60
C SER A 9 -87.57 43.21 -49.08
N LEU A 10 -86.40 42.79 -48.58
CA LEU A 10 -86.04 42.94 -47.16
C LEU A 10 -84.59 43.41 -47.03
N PHE A 11 -84.45 44.62 -46.46
CA PHE A 11 -83.20 45.24 -46.02
C PHE A 11 -82.42 44.33 -45.07
N TRP A 12 -81.10 44.22 -45.25
CA TRP A 12 -80.20 43.73 -44.20
C TRP A 12 -79.06 44.73 -43.98
N LEU A 13 -79.00 45.25 -42.75
CA LEU A 13 -77.93 46.09 -42.21
C LEU A 13 -76.59 45.36 -42.35
N ILE A 14 -75.60 46.01 -42.96
CA ILE A 14 -74.20 45.59 -42.86
C ILE A 14 -73.65 46.13 -41.54
N ALA A 15 -73.52 45.27 -40.52
CA ALA A 15 -72.67 45.53 -39.36
C ALA A 15 -71.29 44.91 -39.60
N VAL A 16 -70.31 45.73 -39.96
CA VAL A 16 -68.90 45.31 -39.99
C VAL A 16 -68.41 45.22 -38.55
N MET A 17 -68.44 44.03 -37.94
CA MET A 17 -67.64 43.77 -36.74
C MET A 17 -66.20 43.53 -37.17
N LEU A 18 -65.35 44.52 -36.91
CA LEU A 18 -63.90 44.41 -36.99
C LEU A 18 -63.44 43.48 -35.85
N PHE A 19 -63.33 42.18 -36.12
CA PHE A 19 -62.63 41.27 -35.20
C PHE A 19 -61.13 41.53 -35.32
N GLY A 20 -60.62 42.43 -34.47
CA GLY A 20 -59.19 42.48 -34.19
C GLY A 20 -58.77 41.13 -33.62
N THR A 21 -58.01 40.35 -34.38
CA THR A 21 -57.35 39.16 -33.84
C THR A 21 -56.28 39.64 -32.87
N VAL A 22 -56.61 39.65 -31.58
CA VAL A 22 -55.58 39.71 -30.54
C VAL A 22 -54.83 38.40 -30.65
N SER A 23 -53.70 38.41 -31.36
CA SER A 23 -52.77 37.30 -31.38
C SER A 23 -52.22 37.21 -29.96
N ALA A 24 -52.77 36.31 -29.15
CA ALA A 24 -52.18 35.97 -27.88
C ALA A 24 -50.78 35.43 -28.16
N SER A 25 -49.77 36.28 -27.99
CA SER A 25 -48.37 35.88 -28.03
C SER A 25 -48.18 34.81 -26.94
N ALA A 26 -48.23 33.54 -27.33
CA ALA A 26 -47.93 32.44 -26.44
C ALA A 26 -46.55 32.70 -25.82
N ALA A 27 -46.53 33.02 -24.51
CA ALA A 27 -45.29 33.26 -23.79
C ALA A 27 -44.40 32.03 -23.98
N SER A 28 -43.25 32.21 -24.62
CA SER A 28 -42.42 31.06 -24.95
C SER A 28 -41.96 30.35 -23.68
N ALA A 29 -42.28 29.07 -23.58
CA ALA A 29 -41.88 28.24 -22.46
C ALA A 29 -40.34 28.16 -22.36
N LYS A 30 -39.83 28.22 -21.12
CA LYS A 30 -38.42 27.96 -20.83
C LYS A 30 -38.04 26.54 -21.30
N PRO A 31 -36.80 26.31 -21.75
CA PRO A 31 -36.37 24.96 -22.10
C PRO A 31 -36.27 24.07 -20.85
N GLU A 32 -36.34 22.75 -21.04
CA GLU A 32 -36.24 21.76 -19.96
C GLU A 32 -34.84 21.72 -19.33
N THR A 33 -34.77 21.35 -18.05
CA THR A 33 -33.51 21.16 -17.34
C THR A 33 -32.82 19.87 -17.82
N PRO A 34 -31.55 19.92 -18.27
CA PRO A 34 -30.82 18.71 -18.61
C PRO A 34 -30.54 17.83 -17.37
N VAL A 35 -30.54 16.52 -17.58
CA VAL A 35 -30.08 15.51 -16.63
C VAL A 35 -28.57 15.33 -16.80
N LEU A 36 -27.81 15.67 -15.77
CA LEU A 36 -26.35 15.68 -15.80
C LEU A 36 -25.77 14.40 -15.20
N SER A 37 -24.82 13.78 -15.89
CA SER A 37 -23.98 12.68 -15.40
C SER A 37 -22.51 12.96 -15.71
N GLY A 38 -21.59 12.19 -15.15
CA GLY A 38 -20.18 12.38 -15.45
C GLY A 38 -19.28 11.23 -15.00
N THR A 39 -18.10 11.19 -15.58
CA THR A 39 -17.02 10.25 -15.24
C THR A 39 -15.72 11.01 -15.04
N ALA A 40 -14.76 10.39 -14.36
CA ALA A 40 -13.40 10.90 -14.26
C ALA A 40 -12.37 9.82 -14.58
N ALA A 41 -11.28 10.24 -15.20
CA ALA A 41 -10.09 9.43 -15.47
C ALA A 41 -8.87 10.30 -15.19
N GLY A 42 -8.07 9.93 -14.19
CA GLY A 42 -7.01 10.80 -13.68
C GLY A 42 -7.57 12.13 -13.20
N ASN A 43 -7.04 13.23 -13.74
CA ASN A 43 -7.49 14.59 -13.49
C ASN A 43 -8.56 15.10 -14.48
N ARG A 44 -9.01 14.27 -15.41
CA ARG A 44 -9.94 14.65 -16.47
C ARG A 44 -11.37 14.26 -16.09
N VAL A 45 -12.29 15.21 -16.12
CA VAL A 45 -13.73 15.02 -15.88
C VAL A 45 -14.48 15.16 -17.20
N THR A 46 -15.27 14.16 -17.56
CA THR A 46 -16.17 14.20 -18.73
C THR A 46 -17.61 14.24 -18.23
N LEU A 47 -18.30 15.33 -18.55
CA LEU A 47 -19.71 15.55 -18.24
C LEU A 47 -20.55 15.16 -19.44
N ASN A 48 -21.68 14.50 -19.21
CA ASN A 48 -22.65 14.12 -20.24
C ASN A 48 -24.07 14.50 -19.80
N TRP A 49 -24.95 14.77 -20.76
CA TRP A 49 -26.35 15.07 -20.47
C TRP A 49 -27.27 14.67 -21.61
N ASN A 50 -28.58 14.57 -21.35
CA ASN A 50 -29.55 14.32 -22.41
C ASN A 50 -29.75 15.56 -23.29
N LYS A 51 -30.02 15.32 -24.58
CA LYS A 51 -30.36 16.38 -25.53
C LYS A 51 -31.70 17.04 -25.16
N VAL A 52 -31.72 18.36 -25.01
CA VAL A 52 -32.94 19.13 -24.74
C VAL A 52 -33.52 19.69 -26.05
N LYS A 53 -34.71 19.21 -26.45
CA LYS A 53 -35.33 19.47 -27.78
C LYS A 53 -35.45 20.96 -28.13
N LYS A 54 -35.88 21.79 -27.17
CA LYS A 54 -36.08 23.25 -27.33
C LYS A 54 -34.87 24.10 -26.95
N ALA A 55 -33.72 23.52 -26.64
CA ALA A 55 -32.53 24.30 -26.32
C ALA A 55 -31.85 24.84 -27.59
N SER A 56 -31.31 26.06 -27.50
CA SER A 56 -30.27 26.55 -28.39
C SER A 56 -28.87 26.07 -27.96
N GLY A 57 -28.69 25.80 -26.66
CA GLY A 57 -27.44 25.29 -26.12
C GLY A 57 -27.47 25.13 -24.61
N TYR A 58 -26.28 25.01 -24.00
CA TYR A 58 -26.12 24.71 -22.58
C TYR A 58 -25.08 25.60 -21.91
N GLN A 59 -25.26 25.84 -20.61
CA GLN A 59 -24.25 26.44 -19.75
C GLN A 59 -23.88 25.48 -18.64
N ILE A 60 -22.58 25.28 -18.46
CA ILE A 60 -22.00 24.39 -17.46
C ILE A 60 -21.35 25.26 -16.39
N PHE A 61 -21.63 24.95 -15.14
CA PHE A 61 -21.18 25.68 -13.98
C PHE A 61 -20.34 24.79 -13.09
N LEU A 62 -19.23 25.32 -12.60
CA LEU A 62 -18.38 24.70 -11.58
C LEU A 62 -18.44 25.52 -10.29
N TYR A 63 -18.62 24.85 -9.16
CA TYR A 63 -18.56 25.47 -7.85
C TYR A 63 -17.11 25.70 -7.39
N TYR A 64 -16.83 26.89 -6.89
CA TYR A 64 -15.53 27.23 -6.32
C TYR A 64 -15.69 27.50 -4.82
N LYS A 65 -15.24 26.55 -3.99
CA LYS A 65 -15.36 26.65 -2.52
C LYS A 65 -14.74 27.94 -1.96
N ALA A 66 -13.59 28.37 -2.50
CA ALA A 66 -12.91 29.61 -2.11
C ALA A 66 -13.76 30.87 -2.32
N TYR A 67 -14.73 30.84 -3.23
CA TYR A 67 -15.60 31.98 -3.54
C TYR A 67 -17.05 31.78 -3.10
N GLY A 68 -17.39 30.61 -2.53
CA GLY A 68 -18.76 30.26 -2.14
C GLY A 68 -19.79 30.27 -3.29
N LYS A 69 -19.36 30.23 -4.56
CA LYS A 69 -20.26 30.44 -5.71
C LYS A 69 -19.92 29.61 -6.95
N TYR A 70 -20.93 29.42 -7.79
CA TYR A 70 -20.80 28.80 -9.10
C TYR A 70 -20.28 29.81 -10.15
N LYS A 71 -19.37 29.37 -11.02
CA LYS A 71 -18.96 30.12 -12.22
C LYS A 71 -19.25 29.30 -13.48
N CYS A 72 -19.68 29.96 -14.54
CA CYS A 72 -19.86 29.33 -15.86
C CYS A 72 -18.48 28.98 -16.42
N VAL A 73 -18.22 27.70 -16.68
CA VAL A 73 -16.96 27.18 -17.22
C VAL A 73 -17.10 26.66 -18.66
N GLY A 74 -18.33 26.54 -19.16
CA GLY A 74 -18.59 26.17 -20.55
C GLY A 74 -19.90 26.76 -21.03
N ARG A 75 -19.89 27.30 -22.25
CA ARG A 75 -21.11 27.74 -22.96
C ARG A 75 -21.16 27.07 -24.33
N ILE A 76 -22.04 26.07 -24.44
CA ILE A 76 -22.24 25.30 -25.66
C ILE A 76 -23.30 26.00 -26.50
N LYS A 77 -23.00 26.29 -27.77
CA LYS A 77 -23.88 27.01 -28.71
C LYS A 77 -24.64 26.09 -29.67
N ASN A 78 -24.41 24.79 -29.59
CA ASN A 78 -25.06 23.78 -30.41
C ASN A 78 -25.77 22.76 -29.49
N ARG A 79 -27.10 22.69 -29.59
CA ARG A 79 -27.93 21.77 -28.78
C ARG A 79 -27.61 20.28 -28.97
N ASN A 80 -26.97 19.92 -30.08
CA ASN A 80 -26.59 18.54 -30.39
C ASN A 80 -25.30 18.11 -29.68
N ILE A 81 -24.52 19.04 -29.13
CA ILE A 81 -23.34 18.71 -28.31
C ILE A 81 -23.86 18.43 -26.88
N THR A 82 -23.69 17.19 -26.45
CA THR A 82 -24.20 16.67 -25.18
C THR A 82 -23.11 16.14 -24.25
N SER A 83 -21.86 16.56 -24.50
CA SER A 83 -20.71 16.20 -23.69
C SER A 83 -19.76 17.39 -23.56
N PHE A 84 -19.03 17.46 -22.44
CA PHE A 84 -18.00 18.47 -22.20
C PHE A 84 -16.94 17.93 -21.25
N THR A 85 -15.67 18.13 -21.62
CA THR A 85 -14.52 17.64 -20.85
C THR A 85 -13.76 18.81 -20.24
N LEU A 86 -13.38 18.63 -18.98
CA LEU A 86 -12.58 19.57 -18.20
C LEU A 86 -11.36 18.83 -17.65
N THR A 87 -10.22 19.51 -17.63
CA THR A 87 -9.02 19.04 -16.94
C THR A 87 -8.86 19.85 -15.66
N GLY A 88 -8.77 19.15 -14.53
CA GLY A 88 -8.58 19.73 -13.22
C GLY A 88 -7.27 19.30 -12.57
N SER A 89 -7.23 19.41 -11.24
CA SER A 89 -6.20 18.81 -10.40
C SER A 89 -6.66 17.42 -9.94
N GLU A 90 -5.70 16.55 -9.69
CA GLU A 90 -5.94 15.31 -8.94
C GLU A 90 -6.29 15.60 -7.48
N ASP A 91 -6.84 14.59 -6.80
CA ASP A 91 -7.21 14.63 -5.39
C ASP A 91 -8.24 15.73 -5.06
N LYS A 92 -9.21 15.95 -5.96
CA LYS A 92 -10.26 16.97 -5.80
C LYS A 92 -11.66 16.42 -5.93
N LEU A 93 -12.58 17.09 -5.24
CA LEU A 93 -14.02 16.97 -5.42
C LEU A 93 -14.50 18.20 -6.18
N TYR A 94 -15.08 17.98 -7.36
CA TYR A 94 -15.69 19.02 -8.18
C TYR A 94 -17.21 18.89 -8.15
N THR A 95 -17.89 20.02 -8.02
CA THR A 95 -19.36 20.08 -8.03
C THR A 95 -19.84 20.87 -9.24
N TYR A 96 -20.56 20.20 -10.12
CA TYR A 96 -21.07 20.75 -11.38
C TYR A 96 -22.57 20.94 -11.37
N LYS A 97 -23.03 21.95 -12.12
CA LYS A 97 -24.43 22.12 -12.51
C LYS A 97 -24.49 22.44 -13.99
N ILE A 98 -25.58 22.09 -14.63
CA ILE A 98 -25.87 22.47 -16.01
C ILE A 98 -27.25 23.12 -16.11
N ARG A 99 -27.42 24.05 -17.04
CA ARG A 99 -28.75 24.51 -17.46
C ARG A 99 -28.79 24.64 -18.98
N SER A 100 -29.96 24.43 -19.57
CA SER A 100 -30.17 24.70 -20.99
C SER A 100 -30.59 26.16 -21.17
N TYR A 101 -30.39 26.70 -22.37
CA TYR A 101 -30.91 27.99 -22.75
C TYR A 101 -31.52 27.97 -24.15
N LEU A 102 -32.52 28.81 -24.36
CA LEU A 102 -33.20 29.03 -25.63
C LEU A 102 -33.05 30.51 -26.00
N LYS A 103 -32.53 30.78 -27.20
CA LYS A 103 -32.39 32.13 -27.75
C LYS A 103 -33.59 32.43 -28.66
N GLN A 104 -34.28 33.53 -28.41
CA GLN A 104 -35.43 34.01 -29.17
C GLN A 104 -35.25 35.50 -29.48
N GLY A 105 -34.81 35.81 -30.69
CA GLY A 105 -34.36 37.15 -31.04
C GLY A 105 -33.29 37.65 -30.06
N ASN A 106 -33.59 38.77 -29.39
CA ASN A 106 -32.71 39.41 -28.41
C ASN A 106 -32.88 38.87 -26.98
N LYS A 107 -33.86 38.00 -26.72
CA LYS A 107 -34.11 37.42 -25.40
C LYS A 107 -33.48 36.03 -25.28
N THR A 108 -32.95 35.72 -24.09
CA THR A 108 -32.47 34.37 -23.75
C THR A 108 -33.24 33.84 -22.55
N LEU A 109 -33.93 32.72 -22.72
CA LEU A 109 -34.63 32.01 -21.67
C LEU A 109 -33.75 30.88 -21.14
N TYR A 110 -33.67 30.73 -19.82
CA TYR A 110 -32.88 29.70 -19.15
C TYR A 110 -33.78 28.71 -18.43
N SER A 111 -33.44 27.43 -18.47
CA SER A 111 -34.00 26.44 -17.55
C SER A 111 -33.51 26.73 -16.12
N PRO A 112 -34.17 26.17 -15.09
CA PRO A 112 -33.51 25.94 -13.80
C PRO A 112 -32.19 25.19 -13.97
N SER A 113 -31.30 25.29 -12.98
CA SER A 113 -30.09 24.46 -12.98
C SER A 113 -30.41 23.03 -12.59
N SER A 114 -29.65 22.08 -13.10
CA SER A 114 -29.70 20.67 -12.68
C SER A 114 -29.42 20.52 -11.18
N LYS A 115 -29.72 19.32 -10.65
CA LYS A 115 -29.14 18.89 -9.38
C LYS A 115 -27.60 18.99 -9.47
N ALA A 116 -26.97 19.27 -8.33
CA ALA A 116 -25.53 19.31 -8.23
C ALA A 116 -24.96 17.90 -8.47
N LEU A 117 -23.98 17.80 -9.36
CA LEU A 117 -23.24 16.58 -9.64
C LEU A 117 -21.86 16.70 -9.00
N GLU A 118 -21.55 15.80 -8.07
CA GLU A 118 -20.24 15.69 -7.46
C GLU A 118 -19.40 14.63 -8.17
N ILE A 119 -18.18 15.01 -8.58
CA ILE A 119 -17.21 14.13 -9.23
C ILE A 119 -15.88 14.27 -8.51
N LYS A 120 -15.34 13.14 -8.05
CA LYS A 120 -13.99 13.03 -7.50
C LYS A 120 -13.01 12.71 -8.64
N THR A 121 -11.95 13.50 -8.78
CA THR A 121 -10.81 13.10 -9.64
C THR A 121 -10.01 11.98 -8.97
N ALA A 122 -9.07 11.38 -9.70
CA ALA A 122 -8.17 10.36 -9.16
C ALA A 122 -7.51 10.86 -7.87
N PRO A 123 -7.41 10.02 -6.82
CA PRO A 123 -6.66 10.39 -5.61
C PRO A 123 -5.18 10.63 -5.94
N GLY A 124 -4.46 11.32 -5.07
CA GLY A 124 -3.01 11.48 -5.23
C GLY A 124 -2.27 10.14 -5.27
N LYS A 125 -1.09 10.11 -5.89
CA LYS A 125 -0.20 8.94 -5.90
C LYS A 125 0.15 8.52 -4.46
N PRO A 126 -0.10 7.28 -4.03
CA PRO A 126 0.31 6.81 -2.70
C PRO A 126 1.82 6.82 -2.53
N VAL A 127 2.25 7.01 -1.29
CA VAL A 127 3.66 6.93 -0.88
C VAL A 127 3.77 5.88 0.21
N ILE A 128 4.52 4.81 -0.08
CA ILE A 128 4.90 3.80 0.93
C ILE A 128 5.91 4.46 1.86
N THR A 129 5.62 4.46 3.16
CA THR A 129 6.44 5.12 4.19
C THR A 129 7.28 4.13 4.98
N ARG A 130 6.93 2.85 4.96
CA ARG A 130 7.69 1.79 5.64
C ARG A 130 7.38 0.42 5.05
N ILE A 131 8.43 -0.36 4.84
CA ILE A 131 8.41 -1.82 4.70
C ILE A 131 9.13 -2.40 5.91
N ARG A 132 8.56 -3.43 6.53
CA ARG A 132 9.21 -4.19 7.59
C ARG A 132 8.92 -5.68 7.41
N VAL A 133 9.96 -6.45 7.14
CA VAL A 133 9.92 -7.91 7.05
C VAL A 133 9.91 -8.49 8.47
N ARG A 134 9.10 -9.52 8.71
CA ARG A 134 9.05 -10.27 9.97
C ARG A 134 9.06 -11.75 9.65
N GLU A 135 10.06 -12.46 10.16
CA GLU A 135 10.38 -13.86 9.80
C GLU A 135 9.22 -14.87 10.02
N GLU A 136 8.21 -14.52 10.83
CA GLU A 136 7.01 -15.36 11.06
C GLU A 136 5.68 -14.66 10.76
N SER A 137 5.68 -13.32 10.61
CA SER A 137 4.45 -12.54 10.45
C SER A 137 4.27 -11.95 9.05
N GLY A 138 5.24 -12.17 8.16
CA GLY A 138 5.23 -11.63 6.80
C GLY A 138 5.71 -10.19 6.70
N THR A 139 5.38 -9.53 5.58
CA THR A 139 5.86 -8.17 5.29
C THR A 139 4.81 -7.12 5.63
N LEU A 140 5.11 -6.27 6.60
CA LEU A 140 4.30 -5.11 6.96
C LEU A 140 4.61 -3.93 6.02
N ILE A 141 3.58 -3.47 5.33
CA ILE A 141 3.61 -2.30 4.44
C ILE A 141 2.79 -1.17 5.09
N LYS A 142 3.36 0.02 5.20
CA LYS A 142 2.66 1.24 5.64
C LYS A 142 2.76 2.33 4.59
N TRP A 143 1.72 3.15 4.47
CA TRP A 143 1.68 4.27 3.53
C TRP A 143 1.08 5.53 4.15
N LYS A 144 1.30 6.66 3.49
CA LYS A 144 0.72 7.95 3.89
C LYS A 144 -0.78 7.99 3.58
N LYS A 145 -1.56 8.53 4.52
CA LYS A 145 -3.00 8.80 4.32
C LYS A 145 -3.25 9.76 3.16
N ILE A 146 -4.15 9.38 2.25
CA ILE A 146 -4.74 10.27 1.25
C ILE A 146 -6.16 10.64 1.68
N LYS A 147 -6.42 11.94 1.84
CA LYS A 147 -7.66 12.43 2.46
C LYS A 147 -8.92 12.09 1.67
N THR A 148 -8.84 12.08 0.34
CA THR A 148 -10.00 11.80 -0.52
C THR A 148 -10.22 10.31 -0.79
N ALA A 149 -9.21 9.48 -0.56
CA ALA A 149 -9.25 8.05 -0.88
C ALA A 149 -10.36 7.32 -0.09
N GLU A 150 -11.04 6.40 -0.77
CA GLU A 150 -12.03 5.48 -0.19
C GLU A 150 -11.46 4.07 0.02
N GLY A 151 -10.19 3.89 -0.30
CA GLY A 151 -9.43 2.69 -0.06
C GLY A 151 -8.20 2.59 -0.96
N TYR A 152 -7.50 1.47 -0.84
CA TYR A 152 -6.22 1.20 -1.47
C TYR A 152 -6.19 -0.22 -2.03
N GLN A 153 -5.54 -0.40 -3.16
CA GLN A 153 -5.20 -1.72 -3.70
C GLN A 153 -3.69 -1.93 -3.55
N ILE A 154 -3.33 -3.07 -2.99
CA ILE A 154 -1.94 -3.45 -2.72
C ILE A 154 -1.54 -4.50 -3.74
N PHE A 155 -0.39 -4.28 -4.36
CA PHE A 155 0.17 -5.15 -5.38
C PHE A 155 1.54 -5.64 -4.94
N ARG A 156 1.88 -6.86 -5.36
CA ARG A 156 3.18 -7.48 -5.15
C ARG A 156 3.72 -8.09 -6.44
N SER A 157 5.03 -8.04 -6.62
CA SER A 157 5.76 -8.77 -7.65
C SER A 157 7.07 -9.33 -7.10
N GLU A 158 7.65 -10.32 -7.78
CA GLU A 158 9.05 -10.77 -7.58
C GLU A 158 10.02 -10.03 -8.52
N SER A 159 9.52 -9.03 -9.28
CA SER A 159 10.32 -8.17 -10.16
C SER A 159 9.90 -6.71 -9.98
N GLU A 160 10.88 -5.80 -9.96
CA GLU A 160 10.68 -4.37 -9.68
C GLU A 160 9.73 -3.66 -10.66
N ASP A 161 9.74 -4.05 -11.93
CA ASP A 161 9.07 -3.29 -13.00
C ASP A 161 7.86 -3.97 -13.63
N ARG A 162 7.67 -5.27 -13.40
CA ARG A 162 6.64 -6.06 -14.09
C ARG A 162 6.05 -7.13 -13.21
N GLY A 163 4.94 -7.73 -13.65
CA GLY A 163 4.37 -8.92 -13.00
C GLY A 163 3.56 -8.66 -11.73
N TYR A 164 3.28 -7.41 -11.40
CA TYR A 164 2.50 -7.04 -10.22
C TYR A 164 1.10 -7.65 -10.22
N LYS A 165 0.82 -8.43 -9.17
CA LYS A 165 -0.51 -9.00 -8.88
C LYS A 165 -1.10 -8.30 -7.68
N ARG A 166 -2.40 -8.00 -7.73
CA ARG A 166 -3.12 -7.44 -6.58
C ARG A 166 -3.27 -8.53 -5.52
N ILE A 167 -2.73 -8.28 -4.34
CA ILE A 167 -2.79 -9.22 -3.21
C ILE A 167 -3.83 -8.80 -2.16
N ASN A 168 -4.21 -7.52 -2.12
CA ASN A 168 -5.23 -7.06 -1.17
C ASN A 168 -5.96 -5.77 -1.61
N ILE A 169 -7.10 -5.51 -0.97
CA ILE A 169 -7.85 -4.25 -1.03
C ILE A 169 -8.15 -3.80 0.41
N VAL A 170 -7.56 -2.68 0.83
CA VAL A 170 -7.88 -2.05 2.11
C VAL A 170 -8.97 -1.02 1.86
N SER A 171 -10.18 -1.29 2.36
CA SER A 171 -11.34 -0.39 2.21
C SER A 171 -11.37 0.68 3.29
N GLY A 172 -11.87 1.87 2.95
CA GLY A 172 -12.01 2.99 3.87
C GLY A 172 -10.76 3.88 3.96
N ASN A 173 -10.79 4.82 4.90
CA ASN A 173 -9.76 5.84 5.07
C ASN A 173 -9.31 5.99 6.55
N THR A 174 -9.22 4.85 7.23
CA THR A 174 -8.81 4.73 8.64
C THR A 174 -7.62 3.79 8.81
N THR A 175 -7.44 2.82 7.91
CA THR A 175 -6.33 1.86 7.92
C THR A 175 -5.32 2.20 6.83
N PHE A 176 -4.05 2.34 7.19
CA PHE A 176 -2.94 2.74 6.30
C PHE A 176 -1.76 1.77 6.36
N SER A 177 -2.09 0.52 6.63
CA SER A 177 -1.14 -0.57 6.73
C SER A 177 -1.76 -1.86 6.26
N TYR A 178 -0.92 -2.75 5.76
CA TYR A 178 -1.27 -4.10 5.39
C TYR A 178 -0.09 -5.02 5.68
N THR A 179 -0.35 -6.21 6.20
CA THR A 179 0.67 -7.25 6.40
C THR A 179 0.44 -8.33 5.36
N ASP A 180 1.42 -8.53 4.48
CA ASP A 180 1.44 -9.62 3.53
C ASP A 180 2.05 -10.87 4.18
N THR A 181 1.20 -11.82 4.57
CA THR A 181 1.60 -13.09 5.19
C THR A 181 1.96 -14.17 4.17
N GLY A 182 1.83 -13.89 2.87
CA GLY A 182 2.11 -14.86 1.80
C GLY A 182 3.53 -14.75 1.23
N THR A 183 4.46 -14.18 1.98
CA THR A 183 5.88 -14.01 1.59
C THR A 183 6.70 -15.20 2.06
N VAL A 184 7.64 -15.65 1.23
CA VAL A 184 8.54 -16.78 1.53
C VAL A 184 9.96 -16.27 1.78
N SER A 185 10.65 -16.85 2.76
CA SER A 185 12.05 -16.55 3.08
C SER A 185 12.99 -16.83 1.89
N GLY A 186 14.05 -16.04 1.77
CA GLY A 186 15.00 -16.08 0.66
C GLY A 186 14.50 -15.44 -0.65
N LYS A 187 13.33 -14.80 -0.65
CA LYS A 187 12.78 -14.11 -1.83
C LYS A 187 12.77 -12.59 -1.67
N THR A 188 12.94 -11.90 -2.79
CA THR A 188 12.75 -10.45 -2.87
C THR A 188 11.38 -10.16 -3.46
N TYR A 189 10.62 -9.30 -2.79
CA TYR A 189 9.32 -8.83 -3.24
C TYR A 189 9.32 -7.31 -3.42
N TYR A 190 8.56 -6.85 -4.40
CA TYR A 190 8.33 -5.44 -4.65
C TYR A 190 6.86 -5.13 -4.47
N TYR A 191 6.56 -4.08 -3.72
CA TYR A 191 5.20 -3.64 -3.45
C TYR A 191 4.89 -2.32 -4.14
N ARG A 192 3.67 -2.22 -4.67
CA ARG A 192 3.09 -0.97 -5.16
C ARG A 192 1.67 -0.82 -4.64
N ILE A 193 1.25 0.43 -4.43
CA ILE A 193 -0.09 0.76 -3.93
C ILE A 193 -0.74 1.77 -4.86
N ARG A 194 -2.03 1.60 -5.16
CA ARG A 194 -2.86 2.69 -5.72
C ARG A 194 -4.07 2.95 -4.84
N ALA A 195 -4.46 4.20 -4.71
CA ALA A 195 -5.69 4.60 -4.04
C ALA A 195 -6.86 4.59 -5.02
N TYR A 196 -8.09 4.56 -4.50
CA TYR A 196 -9.28 4.67 -5.31
C TYR A 196 -10.37 5.53 -4.65
N VAL A 197 -11.27 6.05 -5.48
CA VAL A 197 -12.55 6.69 -5.11
C VAL A 197 -13.66 6.16 -5.99
N ARG A 198 -14.92 6.33 -5.57
CA ARG A 198 -16.09 5.99 -6.39
C ARG A 198 -16.89 7.22 -6.80
N ASN A 199 -17.29 7.23 -8.07
CA ASN A 199 -18.20 8.20 -8.66
C ASN A 199 -19.36 7.45 -9.32
N GLN A 200 -20.56 7.54 -8.75
CA GLN A 200 -21.78 6.99 -9.36
C GLN A 200 -21.64 5.52 -9.82
N GLY A 201 -20.98 4.69 -9.00
CA GLY A 201 -20.72 3.28 -9.30
C GLY A 201 -19.40 3.01 -10.05
N ASN A 202 -18.75 4.01 -10.63
CA ASN A 202 -17.46 3.87 -11.30
C ASN A 202 -16.30 4.09 -10.33
N VAL A 203 -15.25 3.27 -10.44
CA VAL A 203 -14.02 3.43 -9.65
C VAL A 203 -13.00 4.25 -10.43
N VAL A 204 -12.42 5.25 -9.77
CA VAL A 204 -11.32 6.05 -10.29
C VAL A 204 -10.09 5.75 -9.45
N TYR A 205 -9.02 5.33 -10.11
CA TYR A 205 -7.75 4.97 -9.47
C TYR A 205 -6.74 6.10 -9.58
N SER A 206 -5.86 6.21 -8.57
CA SER A 206 -4.61 6.95 -8.71
C SER A 206 -3.63 6.19 -9.61
N GLU A 207 -2.54 6.85 -9.98
CA GLU A 207 -1.32 6.17 -10.38
C GLU A 207 -0.82 5.22 -9.27
N LEU A 208 -0.05 4.20 -9.67
CA LEU A 208 0.65 3.34 -8.71
C LEU A 208 1.76 4.13 -8.00
N SER A 209 2.01 3.82 -6.74
CA SER A 209 3.22 4.27 -6.03
C SER A 209 4.47 3.79 -6.77
N ASP A 210 5.60 4.41 -6.44
CA ASP A 210 6.90 3.84 -6.78
C ASP A 210 7.05 2.46 -6.13
N PRO A 211 7.83 1.54 -6.74
CA PRO A 211 8.09 0.24 -6.15
C PRO A 211 8.81 0.41 -4.81
N SER A 212 8.44 -0.40 -3.83
CA SER A 212 9.19 -0.53 -2.57
C SER A 212 9.64 -1.98 -2.42
N GLU A 213 10.94 -2.18 -2.27
CA GLU A 213 11.56 -3.48 -2.09
C GLU A 213 11.36 -4.01 -0.66
N ALA A 214 11.16 -5.32 -0.55
CA ALA A 214 11.19 -6.11 0.67
C ALA A 214 12.04 -7.35 0.42
N VAL A 215 13.18 -7.45 1.09
CA VAL A 215 14.07 -8.61 1.00
C VAL A 215 13.75 -9.55 2.15
N MET A 216 13.19 -10.72 1.85
CA MET A 216 12.98 -11.76 2.85
C MET A 216 14.29 -12.49 3.07
N ARG A 217 15.05 -12.06 4.08
CA ARG A 217 16.32 -12.68 4.45
C ARG A 217 16.06 -14.07 5.04
N LYS A 218 16.98 -15.01 4.81
CA LYS A 218 16.97 -16.32 5.48
C LYS A 218 17.90 -16.25 6.68
N THR A 219 17.48 -16.81 7.80
CA THR A 219 18.38 -16.96 8.95
C THR A 219 19.20 -18.23 8.84
N ILE A 220 20.50 -18.12 9.13
CA ILE A 220 21.42 -19.23 9.30
C ILE A 220 21.91 -19.20 10.75
N MET A 221 21.73 -20.30 11.48
CA MET A 221 22.29 -20.46 12.82
C MET A 221 23.44 -21.45 12.79
N ILE A 222 24.64 -20.96 13.10
CA ILE A 222 25.84 -21.76 13.26
C ILE A 222 26.07 -21.97 14.76
N GLY A 223 26.20 -23.22 15.20
CA GLY A 223 26.47 -23.46 16.61
C GLY A 223 26.75 -24.89 17.03
N ASP A 224 26.78 -25.11 18.34
CA ASP A 224 27.05 -26.40 18.96
C ASP A 224 25.75 -27.08 19.42
N SER A 225 25.84 -27.92 20.46
CA SER A 225 24.71 -28.64 21.06
C SER A 225 23.61 -27.72 21.58
N ARG A 226 23.92 -26.48 21.98
CA ARG A 226 22.90 -25.52 22.43
C ARG A 226 22.04 -25.02 21.27
N THR A 227 22.63 -24.90 20.09
CA THR A 227 21.92 -24.55 18.85
C THR A 227 21.14 -25.74 18.31
N ASP A 228 21.72 -26.94 18.37
CA ASP A 228 21.04 -28.18 17.97
C ASP A 228 19.81 -28.47 18.83
N MET A 229 19.90 -28.26 20.15
CA MET A 229 18.72 -28.33 21.01
C MET A 229 17.70 -27.23 20.72
N MET A 230 18.15 -26.02 20.32
CA MET A 230 17.21 -24.96 19.92
C MET A 230 16.42 -25.35 18.68
N LYS A 231 17.09 -25.92 17.67
CA LYS A 231 16.46 -26.45 16.46
C LYS A 231 15.33 -27.41 16.79
N ASP A 232 15.56 -28.37 17.69
CA ASP A 232 14.55 -29.34 18.10
C ASP A 232 13.41 -28.71 18.92
N VAL A 233 13.69 -27.70 19.74
CA VAL A 233 12.68 -27.04 20.59
C VAL A 233 11.76 -26.11 19.79
N VAL A 234 12.27 -25.46 18.73
CA VAL A 234 11.53 -24.44 17.98
C VAL A 234 10.89 -24.94 16.70
N GLU A 235 11.42 -26.03 16.12
CA GLU A 235 10.91 -26.66 14.89
C GLU A 235 10.64 -25.66 13.75
N ASN A 236 11.55 -24.70 13.54
CA ASN A 236 11.40 -23.67 12.50
C ASN A 236 12.16 -24.04 11.21
N ASP A 237 11.43 -24.54 10.22
CA ASP A 237 11.94 -24.94 8.90
C ASP A 237 12.48 -23.77 8.05
N ASN A 238 12.19 -22.52 8.41
CA ASN A 238 12.71 -21.37 7.68
C ASN A 238 14.17 -21.05 8.04
N ILE A 239 14.66 -21.59 9.16
CA ILE A 239 16.04 -21.41 9.59
C ILE A 239 16.90 -22.54 9.01
N THR A 240 18.03 -22.15 8.42
CA THR A 240 19.09 -23.12 8.13
C THR A 240 19.90 -23.33 9.41
N TRP A 241 19.95 -24.58 9.87
CA TRP A 241 20.72 -24.97 11.04
C TRP A 241 22.02 -25.65 10.60
N ILE A 242 23.15 -25.00 10.90
CA ILE A 242 24.49 -25.57 10.74
C ILE A 242 25.02 -25.77 12.15
N CYS A 243 24.59 -26.84 12.79
CA CYS A 243 24.93 -27.13 14.18
C CYS A 243 25.27 -28.60 14.37
N GLU A 244 26.14 -28.88 15.34
CA GLU A 244 26.59 -30.22 15.65
C GLU A 244 26.97 -30.32 17.13
N VAL A 245 26.58 -31.40 17.78
CA VAL A 245 26.72 -31.58 19.23
C VAL A 245 28.19 -31.65 19.64
N GLY A 246 28.57 -30.91 20.68
CA GLY A 246 29.93 -30.93 21.25
C GLY A 246 31.00 -30.26 20.39
N MET A 247 30.62 -29.57 19.31
CA MET A 247 31.58 -28.97 18.38
C MET A 247 32.08 -27.59 18.83
N GLY A 248 33.25 -27.22 18.32
CA GLY A 248 33.94 -25.96 18.60
C GLY A 248 34.74 -25.47 17.38
N TYR A 249 35.87 -24.80 17.61
CA TYR A 249 36.61 -24.04 16.61
C TYR A 249 37.02 -24.87 15.40
N LYS A 250 37.57 -26.08 15.64
CA LYS A 250 38.06 -26.95 14.57
C LYS A 250 36.93 -27.33 13.60
N TRP A 251 35.76 -27.68 14.14
CA TRP A 251 34.60 -28.02 13.34
C TRP A 251 34.01 -26.81 12.61
N LEU A 252 34.00 -25.63 13.26
CA LEU A 252 33.61 -24.38 12.60
C LEU A 252 34.44 -24.21 11.32
N ARG A 253 35.77 -24.21 11.46
CA ARG A 253 36.72 -24.02 10.35
C ARG A 253 36.62 -25.08 9.27
N ASP A 254 36.64 -26.36 9.66
CA ASP A 254 36.83 -27.48 8.72
C ASP A 254 35.52 -27.92 8.06
N THR A 255 34.39 -27.71 8.73
CA THR A 255 33.09 -28.26 8.32
C THR A 255 32.03 -27.18 8.18
N ALA A 256 31.72 -26.43 9.25
CA ALA A 256 30.57 -25.53 9.26
C ALA A 256 30.69 -24.42 8.21
N LEU A 257 31.90 -23.85 8.05
CA LEU A 257 32.14 -22.81 7.04
C LEU A 257 32.03 -23.32 5.60
N LYS A 258 32.44 -24.56 5.34
CA LYS A 258 32.24 -25.18 4.03
C LYS A 258 30.75 -25.36 3.74
N THR A 259 30.01 -25.90 4.71
CA THR A 259 28.55 -26.04 4.60
C THR A 259 27.86 -24.69 4.40
N LEU A 260 28.30 -23.66 5.13
CA LEU A 260 27.79 -22.30 4.97
C LEU A 260 28.03 -21.80 3.54
N GLN A 261 29.25 -21.94 3.03
CA GLN A 261 29.60 -21.50 1.68
C GLN A 261 28.78 -22.22 0.59
N GLU A 262 28.48 -23.50 0.76
CA GLU A 262 27.64 -24.28 -0.17
C GLU A 262 26.16 -23.86 -0.12
N GLN A 263 25.68 -23.35 1.01
CA GLN A 263 24.27 -23.02 1.22
C GLN A 263 23.93 -21.55 1.06
N MET A 264 24.91 -20.65 1.22
CA MET A 264 24.72 -19.20 1.07
C MET A 264 24.33 -18.84 -0.37
N LYS A 265 23.35 -17.96 -0.48
CA LYS A 265 22.85 -17.36 -1.73
C LYS A 265 22.96 -15.83 -1.71
N GLY A 266 23.35 -15.25 -0.58
CA GLY A 266 23.44 -13.82 -0.35
C GLY A 266 22.20 -13.27 0.34
N ASN A 267 22.37 -12.16 1.08
CA ASN A 267 21.34 -11.52 1.89
C ASN A 267 20.77 -12.35 3.05
N GLU A 268 21.56 -13.23 3.67
CA GLU A 268 21.18 -13.97 4.89
C GLU A 268 21.52 -13.23 6.19
N ASP A 269 20.79 -13.55 7.25
CA ASP A 269 21.14 -13.18 8.62
C ASP A 269 21.87 -14.37 9.29
N ILE A 270 23.15 -14.22 9.56
CA ILE A 270 24.01 -15.31 10.04
C ILE A 270 24.32 -15.10 11.52
N PHE A 271 23.87 -16.02 12.37
CA PHE A 271 24.24 -16.07 13.78
C PHE A 271 25.35 -17.09 14.00
N VAL A 272 26.41 -16.69 14.68
CA VAL A 272 27.48 -17.58 15.14
C VAL A 272 27.39 -17.68 16.66
N TRP A 273 26.99 -18.85 17.16
CA TRP A 273 26.84 -19.14 18.58
C TRP A 273 27.66 -20.39 18.95
N LEU A 274 28.94 -20.17 19.22
CA LEU A 274 29.94 -21.19 19.53
C LEU A 274 30.87 -20.69 20.63
N GLY A 275 31.57 -21.64 21.26
CA GLY A 275 32.69 -21.37 22.17
C GLY A 275 32.56 -22.01 23.53
N VAL A 276 31.37 -22.49 23.93
CA VAL A 276 31.19 -23.11 25.26
C VAL A 276 32.08 -24.35 25.46
N ASN A 277 32.34 -25.10 24.38
CA ASN A 277 33.15 -26.32 24.42
C ASN A 277 34.66 -26.05 24.42
N ASP A 278 35.10 -24.85 24.02
CA ASP A 278 36.51 -24.56 23.77
C ASP A 278 36.88 -23.08 23.86
N VAL A 279 36.45 -22.41 24.95
CA VAL A 279 36.71 -20.98 25.20
C VAL A 279 38.19 -20.58 25.08
N TYR A 280 39.12 -21.49 25.38
CA TYR A 280 40.56 -21.26 25.23
C TYR A 280 41.01 -21.02 23.77
N ASN A 281 40.21 -21.41 22.77
CA ASN A 281 40.49 -21.19 21.34
C ASN A 281 40.10 -19.79 20.83
N ILE A 282 39.71 -18.86 21.72
CA ILE A 282 39.21 -17.52 21.38
C ILE A 282 40.02 -16.78 20.30
N SER A 283 41.35 -16.78 20.37
CA SER A 283 42.19 -16.08 19.39
C SER A 283 42.05 -16.65 17.98
N ASN A 284 41.85 -17.97 17.87
CA ASN A 284 41.65 -18.65 16.60
C ASN A 284 40.25 -18.37 16.02
N TYR A 285 39.21 -18.33 16.86
CA TYR A 285 37.87 -17.90 16.46
C TYR A 285 37.89 -16.48 15.89
N ILE A 286 38.49 -15.54 16.61
CA ILE A 286 38.58 -14.13 16.19
C ILE A 286 39.29 -14.00 14.84
N SER A 287 40.45 -14.66 14.68
CA SER A 287 41.20 -14.62 13.43
C SER A 287 40.37 -15.13 12.26
N LEU A 288 39.72 -16.29 12.42
CA LEU A 288 38.90 -16.91 11.38
C LEU A 288 37.70 -16.02 11.01
N LEU A 289 36.97 -15.52 12.02
CA LEU A 289 35.79 -14.70 11.79
C LEU A 289 36.14 -13.37 11.13
N ASN A 290 37.25 -12.73 11.51
CA ASN A 290 37.72 -11.50 10.87
C ASN A 290 38.13 -11.71 9.41
N GLU A 291 38.56 -12.92 9.03
CA GLU A 291 38.82 -13.27 7.64
C GLU A 291 37.52 -13.48 6.84
N GLU A 292 36.55 -14.16 7.44
CA GLU A 292 35.37 -14.66 6.73
C GLU A 292 34.20 -13.67 6.68
N ILE A 293 33.96 -12.90 7.75
CA ILE A 293 32.85 -11.95 7.82
C ILE A 293 32.86 -10.96 6.64
N PRO A 294 33.98 -10.36 6.22
CA PRO A 294 34.01 -9.50 5.04
C PRO A 294 33.52 -10.20 3.77
N LYS A 295 33.83 -11.49 3.60
CA LYS A 295 33.42 -12.31 2.44
C LYS A 295 31.90 -12.54 2.45
N TRP A 296 31.31 -12.78 3.62
CA TRP A 296 29.85 -12.94 3.76
C TRP A 296 29.12 -11.61 3.54
N LYS A 297 29.65 -10.51 4.10
CA LYS A 297 29.07 -9.17 3.93
C LYS A 297 29.13 -8.67 2.48
N ALA A 298 30.18 -9.03 1.74
CA ALA A 298 30.25 -8.74 0.30
C ALA A 298 29.12 -9.41 -0.50
N GLN A 299 28.55 -10.50 0.02
CA GLN A 299 27.35 -11.17 -0.53
C GLN A 299 26.03 -10.62 0.06
N GLY A 300 26.09 -9.53 0.84
CA GLY A 300 24.93 -8.88 1.44
C GLY A 300 24.48 -9.49 2.77
N ALA A 301 25.24 -10.42 3.37
CA ALA A 301 24.91 -11.01 4.65
C ALA A 301 25.03 -10.01 5.82
N ASP A 302 24.19 -10.20 6.82
CA ASP A 302 24.22 -9.50 8.10
C ASP A 302 24.66 -10.52 9.15
N VAL A 303 25.77 -10.25 9.84
CA VAL A 303 26.42 -11.23 10.71
C VAL A 303 26.27 -10.82 12.17
N TYR A 304 25.94 -11.79 13.01
CA TYR A 304 25.72 -11.64 14.45
C TYR A 304 26.61 -12.63 15.21
N ILE A 305 27.49 -12.11 16.05
CA ILE A 305 28.20 -12.91 17.05
C ILE A 305 27.32 -12.97 18.29
N VAL A 306 26.97 -14.18 18.71
CA VAL A 306 26.14 -14.42 19.89
C VAL A 306 27.06 -14.70 21.07
N ALA A 307 26.92 -13.93 22.14
CA ALA A 307 27.63 -14.19 23.38
C ALA A 307 27.36 -15.63 23.87
N VAL A 308 28.39 -16.35 24.28
CA VAL A 308 28.24 -17.63 24.98
C VAL A 308 27.46 -17.36 26.26
N GLY A 309 26.32 -18.03 26.44
CA GLY A 309 25.49 -17.87 27.63
C GLY A 309 26.04 -18.63 28.83
N GLN A 310 25.56 -18.28 30.03
CA GLN A 310 26.01 -18.84 31.30
C GLN A 310 25.84 -20.37 31.40
N VAL A 311 26.71 -20.98 32.21
CA VAL A 311 26.58 -22.36 32.75
C VAL A 311 26.23 -22.32 34.23
N THR A 312 25.59 -23.37 34.77
CA THR A 312 25.34 -23.48 36.23
C THR A 312 26.33 -24.42 36.93
N LYS A 313 26.74 -25.51 36.27
CA LYS A 313 27.66 -26.52 36.82
C LYS A 313 28.32 -27.33 35.70
N ASP A 314 28.99 -26.65 34.79
CA ASP A 314 29.74 -27.31 33.71
C ASP A 314 31.12 -27.78 34.24
N PRO A 315 31.55 -29.02 33.94
CA PRO A 315 32.81 -29.55 34.42
C PRO A 315 34.05 -29.08 33.64
N TYR A 316 33.88 -28.41 32.50
CA TYR A 316 34.95 -28.03 31.57
C TYR A 316 35.13 -26.52 31.42
N VAL A 317 34.10 -25.72 31.72
CA VAL A 317 34.16 -24.26 31.58
C VAL A 317 33.50 -23.53 32.74
N THR A 318 34.09 -22.40 33.13
CA THR A 318 33.56 -21.49 34.15
C THR A 318 32.88 -20.26 33.52
N ASN A 319 31.98 -19.61 34.27
CA ASN A 319 31.37 -18.35 33.81
C ASN A 319 32.39 -17.21 33.66
N GLU A 320 33.49 -17.23 34.41
CA GLU A 320 34.57 -16.23 34.29
C GLU A 320 35.31 -16.38 32.95
N GLU A 321 35.64 -17.60 32.54
CA GLU A 321 36.25 -17.86 31.23
C GLU A 321 35.29 -17.51 30.08
N ILE A 322 33.99 -17.76 30.25
CA ILE A 322 32.96 -17.33 29.30
C ILE A 322 32.90 -15.80 29.20
N GLU A 323 33.00 -15.08 30.32
CA GLU A 323 33.01 -13.62 30.33
C GLU A 323 34.23 -13.05 29.60
N ASP A 324 35.43 -13.62 29.79
CA ASP A 324 36.64 -13.24 29.04
C ASP A 324 36.48 -13.53 27.53
N PHE A 325 36.03 -14.74 27.18
CA PHE A 325 35.75 -15.13 25.79
C PHE A 325 34.81 -14.12 25.12
N ASN A 326 33.68 -13.83 25.77
CA ASN A 326 32.67 -12.89 25.28
C ASN A 326 33.22 -11.47 25.13
N ALA A 327 33.98 -10.99 26.12
CA ALA A 327 34.58 -9.67 26.09
C ALA A 327 35.51 -9.51 24.89
N ARG A 328 36.34 -10.52 24.61
CA ARG A 328 37.24 -10.54 23.46
C ARG A 328 36.49 -10.67 22.14
N MET A 329 35.53 -11.58 22.02
CA MET A 329 34.69 -11.70 20.80
C MET A 329 34.01 -10.37 20.45
N LYS A 330 33.41 -9.70 21.44
CA LYS A 330 32.74 -8.41 21.26
C LYS A 330 33.68 -7.29 20.82
N LYS A 331 34.91 -7.29 21.31
CA LYS A 331 35.90 -6.24 21.08
C LYS A 331 36.69 -6.44 19.79
N GLU A 332 37.05 -7.68 19.48
CA GLU A 332 38.07 -8.00 18.48
C GLU A 332 37.47 -8.54 17.17
N VAL A 333 36.23 -9.06 17.16
CA VAL A 333 35.55 -9.45 15.91
C VAL A 333 34.95 -8.21 15.23
N ALA A 334 35.50 -7.84 14.09
CA ALA A 334 35.08 -6.70 13.31
C ALA A 334 33.98 -7.06 12.30
N GLY A 335 33.15 -6.08 11.95
CA GLY A 335 32.16 -6.20 10.87
C GLY A 335 30.88 -6.94 11.23
N ALA A 336 30.81 -7.64 12.35
CA ALA A 336 29.58 -8.26 12.87
C ALA A 336 28.88 -7.39 13.93
N LYS A 337 27.57 -7.60 14.07
CA LYS A 337 26.77 -7.14 15.20
C LYS A 337 26.99 -8.11 16.38
N TYR A 338 26.81 -7.63 17.61
CA TYR A 338 26.97 -8.45 18.81
C TYR A 338 25.62 -8.62 19.53
N ALA A 339 25.19 -9.88 19.69
CA ALA A 339 24.02 -10.24 20.48
C ALA A 339 24.48 -10.61 21.90
N ASP A 340 24.28 -9.70 22.84
CA ASP A 340 24.70 -9.82 24.25
C ASP A 340 23.78 -10.76 25.05
N LEU A 341 23.75 -12.03 24.62
CA LEU A 341 22.91 -13.07 25.18
C LEU A 341 23.22 -13.31 26.66
N TYR A 342 24.50 -13.27 27.04
CA TYR A 342 24.94 -13.45 28.42
C TYR A 342 24.29 -12.43 29.36
N SER A 343 24.34 -11.14 29.01
CA SER A 343 23.68 -10.09 29.81
C SER A 343 22.16 -10.22 29.80
N TYR A 344 21.57 -10.62 28.67
CA TYR A 344 20.14 -10.87 28.56
C TYR A 344 19.68 -11.99 29.51
N LEU A 345 20.35 -13.14 29.52
CA LEU A 345 20.03 -14.27 30.40
C LEU A 345 20.27 -13.94 31.87
N LYS A 346 21.32 -13.18 32.19
CA LYS A 346 21.54 -12.67 33.56
C LYS A 346 20.35 -11.88 34.09
N LYS A 347 19.70 -11.10 33.21
CA LYS A 347 18.53 -10.28 33.55
C LYS A 347 17.22 -11.06 33.55
N GLN A 348 17.01 -11.96 32.58
CA GLN A 348 15.76 -12.70 32.44
C GLN A 348 15.67 -13.94 33.34
N GLY A 349 16.80 -14.41 33.86
CA GLY A 349 16.92 -15.72 34.49
C GLY A 349 16.97 -16.84 33.46
N TYR A 350 17.66 -17.92 33.82
CA TYR A 350 17.83 -19.11 32.98
C TYR A 350 17.89 -20.36 33.86
N LYS A 351 17.63 -21.52 33.26
CA LYS A 351 17.80 -22.83 33.89
C LYS A 351 18.54 -23.76 32.94
N THR A 352 19.31 -24.67 33.50
CA THR A 352 20.00 -25.72 32.77
C THR A 352 19.56 -27.09 33.26
N THR A 353 19.56 -28.09 32.38
CA THR A 353 19.17 -29.47 32.69
C THR A 353 20.33 -30.28 33.26
N ASP A 354 21.56 -30.02 32.82
CA ASP A 354 22.75 -30.81 33.18
C ASP A 354 23.96 -29.96 33.63
N GLY A 355 23.77 -28.64 33.75
CA GLY A 355 24.84 -27.69 34.04
C GLY A 355 25.22 -26.82 32.85
N THR A 356 24.95 -27.29 31.63
CA THR A 356 25.44 -26.69 30.37
C THR A 356 24.30 -26.38 29.41
N HIS A 357 23.39 -27.33 29.21
CA HIS A 357 22.26 -27.23 28.29
C HIS A 357 21.07 -26.58 28.98
N TYR A 358 20.45 -25.61 28.30
CA TYR A 358 19.26 -24.91 28.78
C TYR A 358 17.99 -25.77 28.76
N ASP A 359 17.05 -25.52 29.66
CA ASP A 359 15.72 -26.12 29.55
C ASP A 359 14.91 -25.50 28.39
N ASN A 360 13.81 -26.15 27.99
CA ASN A 360 12.99 -25.70 26.84
C ASN A 360 12.48 -24.26 27.00
N GLU A 361 12.12 -23.84 28.22
CA GLU A 361 11.64 -22.48 28.49
C GLU A 361 12.74 -21.45 28.23
N THR A 362 13.95 -21.71 28.74
CA THR A 362 15.12 -20.85 28.50
C THR A 362 15.48 -20.86 27.02
N THR A 363 15.51 -22.01 26.35
CA THR A 363 15.80 -22.14 24.91
C THR A 363 14.83 -21.30 24.07
N TRP A 364 13.53 -21.31 24.37
CA TRP A 364 12.54 -20.44 23.71
C TRP A 364 12.80 -18.94 23.95
N LYS A 365 13.24 -18.56 25.16
CA LYS A 365 13.62 -17.16 25.47
C LYS A 365 14.83 -16.70 24.66
N ILE A 366 15.81 -17.58 24.47
CA ILE A 366 17.00 -17.32 23.66
C ILE A 366 16.59 -17.15 22.21
N TYR A 367 15.81 -18.09 21.65
CA TYR A 367 15.31 -18.00 20.29
C TYR A 367 14.62 -16.65 20.01
N ARG A 368 13.66 -16.25 20.86
CA ARG A 368 12.96 -14.97 20.70
C ARG A 368 13.88 -13.75 20.79
N TYR A 369 14.90 -13.83 21.65
CA TYR A 369 15.91 -12.79 21.75
C TYR A 369 16.70 -12.66 20.44
N LEU A 370 17.18 -13.77 19.87
CA LEU A 370 17.92 -13.76 18.60
C LEU A 370 17.03 -13.28 17.43
N MET A 371 15.78 -13.75 17.35
CA MET A 371 14.84 -13.32 16.30
C MET A 371 14.44 -11.84 16.41
N SER A 372 14.65 -11.20 17.56
CA SER A 372 14.41 -9.76 17.70
C SER A 372 15.39 -8.90 16.90
N PHE A 373 16.53 -9.45 16.45
CA PHE A 373 17.53 -8.73 15.66
C PHE A 373 17.20 -8.69 14.16
N VAL A 374 16.37 -9.60 13.66
CA VAL A 374 16.07 -9.79 12.22
C VAL A 374 14.62 -9.45 11.87
N SER A 375 13.84 -8.89 12.82
CA SER A 375 12.38 -8.68 12.73
C SER A 375 11.90 -7.22 12.67
#